data_AF-A0AAE9Y3C3-F1
#
_entry.id   AF-A0AAE9Y3C3-F1
#
_cell.length_a   1.000
_cell.length_b   1.000
_cell.length_c   1.000
_cell.angle_alpha   90.00
_cell.angle_beta   90.00
_cell.angle_gamma   90.00
#
_symmetry.space_group_name_H-M   'P 1'
#
loop_
_entity.id
_entity.type
_entity.pdbx_description
1 polymer ?
#
loop_
_entity_poly.entity_id
_entity_poly.type
_entity_poly.pdbx_seq_one_letter_code
_entity_poly.pdbx_strand_id
1 'polypeptide(L)'
;MLAPDALRLVAALVHTLPCISAVLEPDHGPAVVVGADRRCLPDLSPCELRRVVAAHRSGEAPDLSWVAAVDRVELGGPEVAAVVEDVVRVGGRDEPVLAFATLLGPLATRAVLRDVGRDALAEGWADPVGLGAVRASTFHDDLLDVTTVVVAESPTGGSTAPLDVVLASARACRVAELLQSVAPAG
;
A
#
# COMPACT_ATOMS: atom_id res chain seq x y z
N MET A 1 12.98 9.20 -11.19
CA MET A 1 13.51 8.82 -9.87
C MET A 1 12.40 8.91 -8.84
N LEU A 2 12.04 7.78 -8.24
CA LEU A 2 11.02 7.74 -7.20
C LEU A 2 11.42 8.57 -6.00
N ALA A 3 10.42 9.19 -5.35
CA ALA A 3 10.64 9.66 -3.99
C ALA A 3 11.03 8.44 -3.12
N PRO A 4 12.11 8.50 -2.31
CA PRO A 4 12.52 7.39 -1.43
C PRO A 4 11.38 6.87 -0.55
N ASP A 5 10.41 7.74 -0.27
CA ASP A 5 9.20 7.44 0.45
C ASP A 5 8.23 6.50 -0.28
N ALA A 6 8.14 6.56 -1.61
CA ALA A 6 7.30 5.66 -2.40
C ALA A 6 7.71 4.20 -2.22
N LEU A 7 9.02 3.93 -2.24
CA LEU A 7 9.55 2.59 -2.07
C LEU A 7 9.39 2.09 -0.63
N ARG A 8 9.41 2.98 0.38
CA ARG A 8 9.04 2.65 1.77
C ARG A 8 7.59 2.17 1.85
N LEU A 9 6.67 2.85 1.18
CA LEU A 9 5.26 2.47 1.15
C LEU A 9 5.05 1.08 0.50
N VAL A 10 5.68 0.85 -0.65
CA VAL A 10 5.63 -0.43 -1.36
C VAL A 10 6.20 -1.55 -0.50
N ALA A 11 7.38 -1.36 0.08
CA ALA A 11 8.03 -2.37 0.90
C ALA A 11 7.19 -2.73 2.13
N ALA A 12 6.56 -1.76 2.79
CA ALA A 12 5.65 -2.00 3.90
C ALA A 12 4.39 -2.75 3.47
N LEU A 13 3.81 -2.39 2.33
CA LEU A 13 2.58 -2.99 1.81
C LEU A 13 2.79 -4.47 1.43
N VAL A 14 3.82 -4.75 0.64
CA VAL A 14 4.21 -6.10 0.21
C VAL A 14 4.65 -6.96 1.41
N HIS A 15 5.25 -6.36 2.43
CA HIS A 15 5.58 -7.05 3.67
C HIS A 15 4.35 -7.39 4.54
N THR A 16 3.39 -6.46 4.63
CA THR A 16 2.18 -6.62 5.44
C THR A 16 1.22 -7.63 4.82
N LEU A 17 1.13 -7.67 3.48
CA LEU A 17 0.21 -8.51 2.72
C LEU A 17 1.01 -9.43 1.79
N PRO A 18 1.38 -10.65 2.23
CA PRO A 18 2.27 -11.55 1.49
C PRO A 18 1.75 -12.04 0.13
N CYS A 19 0.46 -11.86 -0.15
CA CYS A 19 -0.18 -12.15 -1.43
C CYS A 19 0.04 -11.05 -2.48
N ILE A 20 0.53 -9.88 -2.07
CA ILE A 20 1.00 -8.82 -2.97
C ILE A 20 2.46 -9.10 -3.33
N SER A 21 2.77 -8.98 -4.61
CA SER A 21 4.11 -8.95 -5.19
C SER A 21 4.37 -7.58 -5.81
N ALA A 22 5.64 -7.25 -6.03
CA ALA A 22 6.04 -6.03 -6.72
C ALA A 22 7.12 -6.31 -7.77
N VAL A 23 7.08 -5.59 -8.88
CA VAL A 23 8.18 -5.49 -9.84
C VAL A 23 8.75 -4.08 -9.72
N LEU A 24 10.03 -3.98 -9.39
CA LEU A 24 10.74 -2.72 -9.27
C LEU A 24 11.60 -2.54 -10.52
N GLU A 25 11.45 -1.42 -11.22
CA GLU A 25 12.19 -1.08 -12.43
C GLU A 25 13.16 0.07 -12.14
N PRO A 26 14.46 -0.20 -11.96
CA PRO A 26 15.49 0.83 -11.90
C PRO A 26 15.70 1.54 -13.23
N ASP A 27 16.09 2.82 -13.18
CA ASP A 27 16.52 3.64 -14.33
C ASP A 27 17.57 2.91 -15.18
N HIS A 28 18.44 2.15 -14.52
CA HIS A 28 19.48 1.34 -15.14
C HIS A 28 19.59 -0.03 -14.46
N GLY A 29 19.48 -1.10 -15.24
CA GLY A 29 19.66 -2.47 -14.76
C GLY A 29 18.44 -3.36 -15.02
N PRO A 30 18.49 -4.62 -14.56
CA PRO A 30 17.35 -5.52 -14.64
C PRO A 30 16.26 -5.11 -13.64
N ALA A 31 15.00 -5.40 -13.99
CA ALA A 31 13.90 -5.32 -13.04
C ALA A 31 14.11 -6.31 -11.88
N VAL A 32 13.65 -5.95 -10.70
CA VAL A 32 13.74 -6.75 -9.48
C VAL A 32 12.35 -7.21 -9.08
N VAL A 33 12.13 -8.52 -9.06
CA VAL A 33 10.86 -9.14 -8.68
C VAL A 33 10.87 -9.42 -7.19
N VAL A 34 9.84 -8.92 -6.50
CA VAL A 34 9.64 -9.09 -5.06
C VAL A 34 8.36 -9.87 -4.82
N GLY A 35 8.43 -10.95 -4.04
CA GLY A 35 7.25 -11.76 -3.73
C GLY A 35 7.49 -12.82 -2.66
N ALA A 36 6.43 -13.27 -2.01
CA ALA A 36 6.52 -14.31 -0.97
C ALA A 36 6.54 -15.74 -1.53
N ASP A 37 6.00 -15.96 -2.75
CA ASP A 37 5.93 -17.29 -3.36
C ASP A 37 7.26 -17.70 -3.99
N ARG A 38 8.00 -18.55 -3.29
CA ARG A 38 9.29 -19.09 -3.77
C ARG A 38 9.17 -19.95 -5.02
N ARG A 39 7.98 -20.44 -5.38
CA ARG A 39 7.77 -21.20 -6.63
C ARG A 39 7.89 -20.30 -7.86
N CYS A 40 7.72 -19.00 -7.69
CA CYS A 40 7.86 -17.99 -8.73
C CYS A 40 9.29 -17.42 -8.85
N LEU A 41 10.24 -17.93 -8.04
CA LEU A 41 11.65 -17.51 -8.03
C LEU A 41 11.84 -15.97 -7.98
N PRO A 42 11.32 -15.27 -6.95
CA PRO A 42 11.53 -13.84 -6.81
C PRO A 42 13.01 -13.53 -6.52
N ASP A 43 13.48 -12.37 -7.01
CA ASP A 43 14.83 -11.87 -6.72
C ASP A 43 14.98 -11.50 -5.23
N LEU A 44 13.91 -10.98 -4.62
CA LEU A 44 13.85 -10.65 -3.19
C LEU A 44 12.55 -11.15 -2.56
N SER A 45 12.64 -11.62 -1.32
CA SER A 45 11.46 -11.76 -0.46
C SER A 45 10.99 -10.39 0.05
N PRO A 46 9.72 -10.25 0.47
CA PRO A 46 9.21 -9.01 1.08
C PRO A 46 10.03 -8.55 2.29
N CYS A 47 10.50 -9.50 3.10
CA CYS A 47 11.37 -9.22 4.25
C CYS A 47 12.75 -8.69 3.83
N GLU A 48 13.31 -9.18 2.73
CA GLU A 48 14.58 -8.70 2.20
C GLU A 48 14.44 -7.30 1.61
N LEU A 49 13.39 -7.05 0.81
CA LEU A 49 13.09 -5.70 0.33
C LEU A 49 12.96 -4.71 1.49
N ARG A 50 12.17 -5.05 2.52
CA ARG A 50 12.00 -4.24 3.73
C ARG A 50 13.34 -3.86 4.37
N ARG A 51 14.26 -4.81 4.51
CA ARG A 51 15.60 -4.57 5.09
C ARG A 51 16.48 -3.72 4.18
N VAL A 52 16.46 -3.98 2.88
CA VAL A 52 17.23 -3.23 1.87
C VAL A 52 16.81 -1.76 1.85
N VAL A 53 15.51 -1.48 1.82
CA VAL A 53 14.97 -0.11 1.84
C VAL A 53 15.32 0.60 3.15
N ALA A 54 15.24 -0.11 4.28
CA ALA A 54 15.61 0.44 5.58
C ALA A 54 17.11 0.77 5.68
N ALA A 55 17.98 -0.13 5.22
CA ALA A 55 19.43 0.05 5.21
C ALA A 55 19.88 1.19 4.28
N HIS A 56 19.19 1.34 3.13
CA HIS A 56 19.40 2.48 2.24
C HIS A 56 19.04 3.80 2.94
N ARG A 57 17.89 3.84 3.63
CA ARG A 57 17.42 5.03 4.37
C ARG A 57 18.35 5.42 5.52
N SER A 58 18.90 4.45 6.25
CA SER A 58 19.85 4.69 7.35
C SER A 58 21.25 5.08 6.86
N GLY A 59 21.53 4.95 5.55
CA GLY A 59 22.87 5.17 4.99
C GLY A 59 23.87 4.07 5.35
N GLU A 60 23.41 2.92 5.85
CA GLU A 60 24.27 1.82 6.33
C GLU A 60 24.87 1.00 5.19
N ALA A 61 24.29 1.04 3.99
CA ALA A 61 24.71 0.22 2.85
C ALA A 61 24.85 1.07 1.55
N PRO A 62 26.07 1.52 1.21
CA PRO A 62 26.32 2.37 0.04
C PRO A 62 26.24 1.63 -1.31
N ASP A 63 26.25 0.31 -1.31
CA ASP A 63 26.11 -0.55 -2.50
C ASP A 63 24.66 -0.71 -2.99
N LEU A 64 23.69 -0.15 -2.25
CA LEU A 64 22.27 -0.16 -2.59
C LEU A 64 21.87 1.01 -3.50
N SER A 65 22.76 1.48 -4.38
CA SER A 65 22.48 2.61 -5.28
C SER A 65 21.32 2.33 -6.25
N TRP A 66 21.06 1.06 -6.55
CA TRP A 66 19.92 0.65 -7.38
C TRP A 66 18.57 0.96 -6.73
N VAL A 67 18.49 0.97 -5.39
CA VAL A 67 17.28 1.30 -4.62
C VAL A 67 16.89 2.75 -4.84
N ALA A 68 17.87 3.65 -4.87
CA ALA A 68 17.66 5.07 -5.21
C ALA A 68 17.35 5.27 -6.70
N ALA A 69 17.75 4.32 -7.55
CA ALA A 69 17.52 4.37 -8.98
C ALA A 69 16.18 3.77 -9.42
N VAL A 70 15.38 3.20 -8.50
CA VAL A 70 14.03 2.72 -8.86
C VAL A 70 13.22 3.90 -9.39
N ASP A 71 12.68 3.75 -10.60
CA ASP A 71 11.88 4.76 -11.28
C ASP A 71 10.41 4.35 -11.41
N ARG A 72 10.17 3.04 -11.53
CA ARG A 72 8.82 2.49 -11.65
C ARG A 72 8.62 1.28 -10.74
N VAL A 73 7.39 1.15 -10.25
CA VAL A 73 6.92 0.03 -9.44
C VAL A 73 5.59 -0.44 -10.01
N GLU A 74 5.48 -1.74 -10.22
CA GLU A 74 4.22 -2.40 -10.54
C GLU A 74 3.84 -3.34 -9.39
N LEU A 75 2.62 -3.17 -8.86
CA LEU A 75 2.06 -4.06 -7.83
C LEU A 75 1.17 -5.10 -8.50
N GLY A 76 1.26 -6.34 -8.03
CA GLY A 76 0.46 -7.45 -8.54
C GLY A 76 0.46 -8.63 -7.58
N GLY A 77 0.21 -9.81 -8.11
CA GLY A 77 0.10 -11.04 -7.32
C GLY A 77 -1.17 -11.81 -7.67
N PRO A 78 -1.23 -13.11 -7.33
CA PRO A 78 -2.33 -13.99 -7.74
C PRO A 78 -3.70 -13.56 -7.19
N GLU A 79 -3.70 -12.82 -6.08
CA GLU A 79 -4.92 -12.37 -5.40
C GLU A 79 -5.16 -10.86 -5.57
N VAL A 80 -4.28 -10.13 -6.26
CA VAL A 80 -4.48 -8.69 -6.50
C VAL A 80 -5.47 -8.51 -7.63
N ALA A 81 -6.65 -7.99 -7.31
CA ALA A 81 -7.74 -7.80 -8.26
C ALA A 81 -7.66 -6.45 -8.99
N ALA A 82 -7.23 -5.40 -8.30
CA ALA A 82 -7.08 -4.07 -8.87
C ALA A 82 -6.16 -3.18 -8.00
N VAL A 83 -5.61 -2.14 -8.63
CA VAL A 83 -4.96 -1.02 -7.95
C VAL A 83 -5.62 0.26 -8.45
N VAL A 84 -6.20 1.05 -7.55
CA VAL A 84 -6.91 2.30 -7.87
C VAL A 84 -6.40 3.39 -6.95
N GLU A 85 -5.78 4.43 -7.51
CA GLU A 85 -5.26 5.58 -6.76
C GLU A 85 -4.54 5.15 -5.47
N ASP A 86 -3.65 4.17 -5.62
CA ASP A 86 -2.73 3.71 -4.57
C ASP A 86 -3.36 2.84 -3.47
N VAL A 87 -4.64 2.50 -3.65
CA VAL A 87 -5.35 1.46 -2.90
C VAL A 87 -5.28 0.16 -3.69
N VAL A 88 -4.76 -0.89 -3.05
CA VAL A 88 -4.73 -2.24 -3.59
C VAL A 88 -5.95 -3.01 -3.10
N ARG A 89 -6.67 -3.64 -4.03
CA ARG A 89 -7.75 -4.58 -3.73
C ARG A 89 -7.22 -6.01 -3.86
N VAL A 90 -7.31 -6.76 -2.77
CA VAL A 90 -6.80 -8.14 -2.66
C VAL A 90 -7.94 -9.10 -2.31
N GLY A 91 -7.91 -10.32 -2.84
CA GLY A 91 -8.88 -11.38 -2.56
C GLY A 91 -9.98 -11.50 -3.61
N GLY A 92 -10.79 -12.56 -3.46
CA GLY A 92 -11.89 -12.88 -4.37
C GLY A 92 -13.12 -11.98 -4.20
N ARG A 93 -14.16 -12.20 -5.01
CA ARG A 93 -15.40 -11.40 -5.02
C ARG A 93 -16.14 -11.37 -3.67
N ASP A 94 -15.94 -12.38 -2.83
CA ASP A 94 -16.76 -12.60 -1.64
C ASP A 94 -16.17 -11.97 -0.36
N GLU A 95 -14.85 -11.80 -0.25
CA GLU A 95 -14.20 -11.16 0.91
C GLU A 95 -12.98 -10.33 0.49
N PRO A 96 -13.15 -9.30 -0.35
CA PRO A 96 -12.05 -8.46 -0.76
C PRO A 96 -11.56 -7.59 0.40
N VAL A 97 -10.26 -7.34 0.39
CA VAL A 97 -9.56 -6.47 1.32
C VAL A 97 -8.99 -5.29 0.55
N LEU A 98 -9.26 -4.08 1.01
CA LEU A 98 -8.65 -2.86 0.50
C LEU A 98 -7.48 -2.47 1.38
N ALA A 99 -6.36 -2.12 0.78
CA ALA A 99 -5.17 -1.74 1.52
C ALA A 99 -4.40 -0.58 0.89
N PHE A 100 -3.82 0.26 1.74
CA PHE A 100 -2.86 1.29 1.34
C PHE A 100 -1.81 1.47 2.43
N ALA A 101 -0.69 2.08 2.10
CA ALA A 101 0.38 2.42 3.06
C ALA A 101 0.59 3.94 3.11
N THR A 102 0.90 4.49 4.29
CA THR A 102 1.16 5.92 4.50
C THR A 102 2.37 6.16 5.42
N LEU A 103 3.06 7.29 5.25
CA LEU A 103 4.12 7.74 6.16
C LEU A 103 3.58 8.27 7.50
N LEU A 104 2.26 8.43 7.62
CA LEU A 104 1.67 8.82 8.91
C LEU A 104 1.86 7.70 9.93
N GLY A 105 2.26 8.09 11.15
CA GLY A 105 2.28 7.18 12.29
C GLY A 105 0.87 6.69 12.65
N PRO A 106 0.75 5.58 13.39
CA PRO A 106 -0.51 4.87 13.58
C PRO A 106 -1.61 5.71 14.25
N LEU A 107 -1.24 6.65 15.13
CA LEU A 107 -2.20 7.54 15.78
C LEU A 107 -2.77 8.57 14.81
N ALA A 108 -1.92 9.18 13.98
CA ALA A 108 -2.33 10.14 12.97
C ALA A 108 -3.20 9.48 11.90
N THR A 109 -2.80 8.29 11.43
CA THR A 109 -3.60 7.48 10.48
C THR A 109 -4.99 7.18 11.03
N ARG A 110 -5.09 6.77 12.30
CA ARG A 110 -6.40 6.52 12.94
C ARG A 110 -7.24 7.79 13.11
N ALA A 111 -6.61 8.94 13.33
CA ALA A 111 -7.33 10.22 13.39
C ALA A 111 -7.93 10.55 12.02
N VAL A 112 -7.14 10.46 10.95
CA VAL A 112 -7.60 10.67 9.57
C VAL A 112 -8.76 9.73 9.21
N LEU A 113 -8.64 8.42 9.50
CA LEU A 113 -9.72 7.46 9.24
C LEU A 113 -11.02 7.83 9.95
N ARG A 114 -10.94 8.36 11.18
CA ARG A 114 -12.11 8.80 11.95
C ARG A 114 -12.70 10.08 11.40
N ASP A 115 -11.87 11.03 10.98
CA ASP A 115 -12.33 12.31 10.44
C ASP A 115 -12.99 12.09 9.07
N VAL A 116 -12.36 11.32 8.17
CA VAL A 116 -12.97 10.94 6.87
C VAL A 116 -14.28 10.17 7.08
N GLY A 117 -14.34 9.22 8.03
CA GLY A 117 -15.58 8.52 8.33
C GLY A 117 -16.67 9.44 8.87
N ARG A 118 -16.31 10.47 9.65
CA ARG A 118 -17.26 11.47 10.16
C ARG A 118 -17.78 12.34 9.01
N ASP A 119 -16.89 12.81 8.15
CA ASP A 119 -17.22 13.66 7.01
C ASP A 119 -18.10 12.90 6.01
N ALA A 120 -17.83 11.61 5.79
CA ALA A 120 -18.65 10.74 4.94
C ALA A 120 -20.11 10.64 5.39
N LEU A 121 -20.33 10.56 6.71
CA LEU A 121 -21.67 10.55 7.30
C LEU A 121 -22.33 11.92 7.22
N ALA A 122 -21.56 13.01 7.42
CA ALA A 122 -22.06 14.37 7.38
C ALA A 122 -22.48 14.80 5.97
N GLU A 123 -21.73 14.37 4.96
CA GLU A 123 -21.96 14.67 3.54
C GLU A 123 -22.93 13.69 2.87
N GLY A 124 -23.28 12.59 3.55
CA GLY A 124 -24.33 11.67 3.13
C GLY A 124 -23.94 10.70 2.01
N TRP A 125 -22.66 10.54 1.71
CA TRP A 125 -22.15 9.55 0.74
C TRP A 125 -21.76 8.21 1.39
N ALA A 126 -21.81 8.11 2.72
CA ALA A 126 -21.79 6.85 3.45
C ALA A 126 -22.98 6.75 4.42
N ASP A 127 -23.51 5.53 4.62
CA ASP A 127 -24.54 5.26 5.61
C ASP A 127 -23.92 4.70 6.92
N PRO A 128 -24.53 4.95 8.09
CA PRO A 128 -23.98 4.48 9.38
C PRO A 128 -23.83 2.96 9.49
N VAL A 129 -24.69 2.19 8.83
CA VAL A 129 -24.67 0.72 8.89
C VAL A 129 -23.52 0.19 8.04
N GLY A 130 -23.37 0.71 6.82
CA GLY A 130 -22.27 0.43 5.92
C GLY A 130 -20.92 0.78 6.53
N LEU A 131 -20.78 1.98 7.09
CA LEU A 131 -19.54 2.40 7.75
C LEU A 131 -19.24 1.58 9.02
N GLY A 132 -20.27 1.22 9.79
CA GLY A 132 -20.14 0.34 10.96
C GLY A 132 -19.71 -1.09 10.62
N ALA A 133 -19.96 -1.54 9.38
CA ALA A 133 -19.49 -2.84 8.89
C ALA A 133 -18.02 -2.81 8.42
N VAL A 134 -17.46 -1.62 8.15
CA VAL A 134 -16.06 -1.46 7.73
C VAL A 134 -15.12 -1.72 8.91
N ARG A 135 -14.30 -2.77 8.80
CA ARG A 135 -13.27 -3.09 9.80
C ARG A 135 -11.89 -2.70 9.28
N ALA A 136 -11.38 -1.56 9.73
CA ALA A 136 -10.04 -1.10 9.43
C ALA A 136 -9.03 -1.59 10.50
N SER A 137 -7.98 -2.25 10.05
CA SER A 137 -6.80 -2.62 10.82
C SER A 137 -5.62 -1.75 10.41
N THR A 138 -4.73 -1.45 11.35
CA THR A 138 -3.54 -0.63 11.11
C THR A 138 -2.31 -1.40 11.57
N PHE A 139 -1.32 -1.54 10.69
CA PHE A 139 -0.07 -2.23 10.95
C PHE A 139 1.07 -1.24 10.76
N HIS A 140 1.78 -0.93 11.84
CA HIS A 140 2.92 -0.02 11.77
C HIS A 140 4.21 -0.82 11.61
N ASP A 141 5.01 -0.45 10.63
CA ASP A 141 6.35 -0.96 10.40
C ASP A 141 7.37 0.03 10.98
N ASP A 142 7.86 -0.24 12.19
CA ASP A 142 8.85 0.63 12.86
C ASP A 142 10.15 0.77 12.07
N LEU A 143 10.51 -0.25 11.28
CA LEU A 143 11.74 -0.25 10.51
C LEU A 143 11.63 0.70 9.30
N LEU A 144 10.47 0.74 8.66
CA LEU A 144 10.21 1.64 7.53
C LEU A 144 9.55 2.96 7.93
N ASP A 145 9.13 3.10 9.18
CA ASP A 145 8.29 4.20 9.69
C ASP A 145 7.12 4.47 8.74
N VAL A 146 6.34 3.41 8.50
CA VAL A 146 5.18 3.39 7.59
C VAL A 146 4.03 2.68 8.28
N THR A 147 2.80 3.16 8.08
CA THR A 147 1.59 2.49 8.54
C THR A 147 0.82 1.95 7.34
N THR A 148 0.59 0.65 7.31
CA THR A 148 -0.33 -0.01 6.38
C THR A 148 -1.73 -0.04 6.98
N VAL A 149 -2.71 0.41 6.22
CA VAL A 149 -4.14 0.31 6.53
C VAL A 149 -4.71 -0.85 5.72
N VAL A 150 -5.45 -1.73 6.39
CA VAL A 150 -6.10 -2.89 5.78
C VAL A 150 -7.56 -2.87 6.18
N VAL A 151 -8.45 -2.84 5.20
CA VAL A 151 -9.89 -2.69 5.39
C VAL A 151 -10.59 -3.89 4.77
N ALA A 152 -11.24 -4.69 5.60
CA ALA A 152 -12.08 -5.78 5.11
C ALA A 152 -13.41 -5.23 4.60
N GLU A 153 -13.77 -5.53 3.35
CA GLU A 153 -15.12 -5.30 2.85
C GLU A 153 -16.07 -6.40 3.37
N SER A 154 -17.27 -6.04 3.81
CA SER A 154 -18.30 -7.02 4.12
C SER A 154 -18.98 -7.49 2.81
N PRO A 155 -19.15 -8.79 2.57
CA PRO A 155 -19.78 -9.34 1.35
C PRO A 155 -21.21 -8.84 1.08
N THR A 156 -21.86 -8.27 2.09
CA THR A 156 -23.32 -8.13 2.15
C THR A 156 -23.89 -6.85 1.53
N GLY A 157 -23.11 -6.05 0.82
CA GLY A 157 -23.64 -4.87 0.14
C GLY A 157 -22.93 -4.58 -1.16
N GLY A 158 -23.66 -4.55 -2.28
CA GLY A 158 -23.18 -3.99 -3.56
C GLY A 158 -22.96 -2.46 -3.51
N SER A 159 -22.50 -1.96 -2.35
CA SER A 159 -22.24 -0.56 -2.06
C SER A 159 -20.77 -0.27 -2.37
N THR A 160 -20.50 0.82 -3.11
CA THR A 160 -19.14 1.33 -3.33
C THR A 160 -18.60 2.13 -2.15
N ALA A 161 -19.45 2.43 -1.15
CA ALA A 161 -19.09 3.27 -0.02
C ALA A 161 -17.80 2.85 0.71
N PRO A 162 -17.50 1.55 0.94
CA PRO A 162 -16.23 1.15 1.55
C PRO A 162 -15.02 1.57 0.72
N LEU A 163 -15.07 1.42 -0.61
CA LEU A 163 -14.00 1.83 -1.51
C LEU A 163 -13.83 3.36 -1.51
N ASP A 164 -14.94 4.10 -1.58
CA ASP A 164 -14.91 5.57 -1.60
C ASP A 164 -14.33 6.14 -0.29
N VAL A 165 -14.67 5.55 0.87
CA VAL A 165 -14.08 5.92 2.18
C VAL A 165 -12.59 5.62 2.22
N VAL A 166 -12.16 4.46 1.70
CA VAL A 166 -10.74 4.07 1.71
C VAL A 166 -9.93 4.95 0.76
N LEU A 167 -10.46 5.28 -0.43
CA LEU A 167 -9.84 6.21 -1.37
C LEU A 167 -9.73 7.62 -0.76
N ALA A 168 -10.80 8.14 -0.16
CA ALA A 168 -10.77 9.42 0.53
C ALA A 168 -9.74 9.42 1.67
N SER A 169 -9.64 8.32 2.41
CA SER A 169 -8.65 8.14 3.48
C SER A 169 -7.23 8.09 2.94
N ALA A 170 -6.97 7.36 1.85
CA ALA A 170 -5.66 7.27 1.22
C ALA A 170 -5.21 8.64 0.70
N ARG A 171 -6.11 9.40 0.07
CA ARG A 171 -5.88 10.78 -0.38
C ARG A 171 -5.58 11.71 0.80
N ALA A 172 -6.37 11.67 1.87
CA ALA A 172 -6.15 12.47 3.07
C ALA A 172 -4.84 12.12 3.79
N CYS A 173 -4.39 10.86 3.68
CA CYS A 173 -3.09 10.40 4.15
C CYS A 173 -1.93 10.74 3.20
N ARG A 174 -2.19 11.49 2.11
CA ARG A 174 -1.24 11.89 1.05
C ARG A 174 -0.51 10.71 0.41
N VAL A 175 -1.15 9.55 0.34
CA VAL A 175 -0.57 8.34 -0.25
C VAL A 175 -0.32 8.54 -1.74
N ALA A 176 -1.28 9.16 -2.44
CA ALA A 176 -1.23 9.32 -3.87
C ALA A 176 -0.10 10.25 -4.35
N GLU A 177 0.24 11.28 -3.60
CA GLU A 177 1.39 12.13 -3.93
C GLU A 177 2.72 11.38 -3.82
N LEU A 178 2.77 10.33 -3.00
CA LEU A 178 3.97 9.53 -2.79
C LEU A 178 4.09 8.45 -3.86
N LEU A 179 3.00 7.76 -4.20
CA LEU A 179 3.00 6.68 -5.18
C LEU A 179 2.81 7.16 -6.63
N GLN A 180 2.18 8.31 -6.92
CA GLN A 180 2.17 8.89 -8.28
C GLN A 180 3.53 9.47 -8.73
N SER A 181 4.48 9.62 -7.81
CA SER A 181 5.89 9.83 -8.20
C SER A 181 6.48 8.60 -8.92
N VAL A 182 5.78 7.45 -8.82
CA VAL A 182 5.90 6.24 -9.64
C VAL A 182 4.92 6.37 -10.80
N ALA A 183 5.39 6.81 -11.96
CA ALA A 183 4.49 6.86 -13.11
C ALA A 183 4.11 5.44 -13.58
N PRO A 184 2.85 5.17 -13.93
CA PRO A 184 2.50 3.98 -14.69
C PRO A 184 3.09 4.10 -16.09
N ALA A 185 3.67 3.02 -16.62
CA ALA A 185 3.88 2.94 -18.06
C ALA A 185 2.52 2.99 -18.76
N GLY A 186 2.44 3.84 -19.77
CA GLY A 186 1.38 3.78 -20.77
C GLY A 186 1.54 2.59 -21.71
#